data_AF-A0A523GCG5-F1
#
_entry.id   AF-A0A523GCG5-F1
#
_cell.length_a   1.000
_cell.length_b   1.000
_cell.length_c   1.000
_cell.angle_alpha   90.00
_cell.angle_beta   90.00
_cell.angle_gamma   90.00
#
_symmetry.space_group_name_H-M   'P 1'
#
loop_
_entity.id
_entity.type
_entity.pdbx_description
1 polymer ?
#
loop_
_entity_poly.entity_id
_entity_poly.type
_entity_poly.pdbx_seq_one_letter_code
_entity_poly.pdbx_strand_id
1 'polypeptide(L)'
;MKPKLSQFLIVGILIIFGSCQESETTKKTTLKLWYQQPADATVKDIPYKWKDDPEWLKALPLANGSLGVMVFGDVNQERIQLSEESMWSGSPDNNDNPDAYPAQAKIRELLFQGKITVLF
;
A
#
# COMPACT_ATOMS: atom_id res chain seq x y z
N MET A 1 54.32 53.12 10.11
CA MET A 1 53.30 52.37 9.35
C MET A 1 52.56 51.47 10.35
N LYS A 2 51.40 51.89 10.88
CA LYS A 2 50.67 51.15 11.92
C LYS A 2 49.42 50.53 11.28
N PRO A 3 49.26 49.19 11.28
CA PRO A 3 48.08 48.58 10.70
C PRO A 3 46.83 49.02 11.48
N LYS A 4 45.81 49.53 10.77
CA LYS A 4 44.57 50.02 11.41
C LYS A 4 43.75 48.83 11.89
N LEU A 5 43.82 48.56 13.19
CA LEU A 5 43.06 47.52 13.91
C LEU A 5 41.56 47.51 13.57
N SER A 6 41.01 48.68 13.27
CA SER A 6 39.62 48.87 12.81
C SER A 6 39.29 48.13 11.49
N GLN A 7 40.22 48.02 10.54
CA GLN A 7 40.00 47.30 9.29
C GLN A 7 40.01 45.78 9.49
N PHE A 8 40.79 45.27 10.46
CA PHE A 8 40.78 43.84 10.81
C PHE A 8 39.48 43.42 11.51
N LEU A 9 38.89 44.31 12.31
CA LEU A 9 37.64 44.03 13.02
C LEU A 9 36.44 43.94 12.07
N ILE A 10 36.42 44.75 11.00
CA ILE A 10 35.37 44.73 9.97
C ILE A 10 35.47 43.47 9.10
N VAL A 11 36.69 43.07 8.72
CA VAL A 11 36.93 41.82 7.96
C VAL A 11 36.55 40.59 8.79
N GLY A 12 36.84 40.59 10.09
CA GLY A 12 36.44 39.50 11.00
C GLY A 12 34.92 39.34 11.11
N ILE A 13 34.17 40.45 11.18
CA ILE A 13 32.70 40.42 11.22
C ILE A 13 32.10 39.91 9.90
N LEU A 14 32.65 40.31 8.74
CA LEU A 14 32.19 39.84 7.43
C LEU A 14 32.40 38.33 7.21
N ILE A 15 33.45 37.76 7.78
CA ILE A 15 33.74 36.31 7.70
C ILE A 15 32.77 35.51 8.59
N ILE A 16 32.34 36.06 9.72
CA ILE A 16 31.37 35.42 10.63
C ILE A 16 29.97 35.35 10.00
N PHE A 17 29.55 36.39 9.26
CA PHE A 17 28.26 36.39 8.56
C PHE A 17 28.27 35.56 7.26
N GLY A 18 29.43 35.36 6.62
CA GLY A 18 29.56 34.58 5.38
C GLY A 18 29.59 33.06 5.56
N SER A 19 29.75 32.56 6.79
CA SER A 19 29.91 31.12 7.08
C SER A 19 28.66 30.46 7.65
N CYS A 20 27.48 31.03 7.45
CA CYS A 20 26.24 30.29 7.64
C CYS A 20 25.97 29.45 6.38
N GLN A 21 26.72 28.36 6.22
CA GLN A 21 26.32 27.28 5.32
C GLN A 21 25.22 26.50 6.03
N GLU A 22 23.97 26.76 5.64
CA GLU A 22 22.89 25.81 5.90
C GLU A 22 23.28 24.52 5.20
N SER A 23 23.71 23.54 6.00
CA SER A 23 24.05 22.23 5.49
C SER A 23 22.75 21.63 4.97
N GLU A 24 22.62 21.52 3.65
CA GLU A 24 21.62 20.65 3.04
C GLU A 24 21.92 19.23 3.52
N THR A 25 21.33 18.86 4.65
CA THR A 25 21.21 17.47 5.04
C THR A 25 20.47 16.82 3.88
N THR A 26 21.17 15.96 3.17
CA THR A 26 20.59 15.10 2.13
C THR A 26 19.34 14.47 2.72
N LYS A 27 18.16 15.03 2.38
CA LYS A 27 16.87 14.50 2.81
C LYS A 27 16.81 13.11 2.20
N LYS A 28 17.16 12.10 3.00
CA LYS A 28 16.93 10.70 2.68
C LYS A 28 15.44 10.60 2.44
N THR A 29 15.04 10.57 1.16
CA THR A 29 13.63 10.55 0.76
C THR A 29 13.07 9.21 1.19
N THR A 30 12.63 9.15 2.43
CA THR A 30 11.97 7.99 2.98
C THR A 30 10.58 8.02 2.38
N LEU A 31 10.32 7.11 1.44
CA LEU A 31 8.98 6.92 0.90
C LEU A 31 8.10 6.48 2.07
N LYS A 32 7.29 7.41 2.57
CA LYS A 32 6.43 7.21 3.73
C LYS A 32 5.01 7.57 3.32
N LEU A 33 4.12 6.61 3.52
CA LEU A 33 2.68 6.85 3.53
C LEU A 33 2.28 7.29 4.95
N TRP A 34 1.57 8.40 5.09
CA TRP A 34 1.19 8.98 6.38
C TRP A 34 -0.20 9.60 6.31
N TYR A 35 -0.93 9.58 7.43
CA TYR A 35 -2.30 10.07 7.56
C TYR A 35 -2.47 10.90 8.83
N GLN A 36 -3.44 11.82 8.83
CA GLN A 36 -3.77 12.70 9.97
C GLN A 36 -4.87 12.14 10.86
N GLN A 37 -5.60 11.11 10.40
CA GLN A 37 -6.72 10.50 11.10
C GLN A 37 -6.62 8.98 10.95
N PRO A 38 -6.92 8.21 12.01
CA PRO A 38 -6.98 6.75 11.93
C PRO A 38 -8.23 6.27 11.18
N ALA A 39 -8.20 5.00 10.75
CA ALA A 39 -9.41 4.31 10.35
C ALA A 39 -10.26 4.01 11.58
N ASP A 40 -11.58 4.11 11.47
CA ASP A 40 -12.48 3.85 12.60
C ASP A 40 -12.54 2.34 12.88
N ALA A 41 -11.85 1.92 13.93
CA ALA A 41 -11.75 0.52 14.34
C ALA A 41 -13.05 -0.02 14.94
N THR A 42 -13.98 0.85 15.31
CA THR A 42 -15.24 0.49 15.97
C THR A 42 -16.33 0.08 14.98
N VAL A 43 -16.16 0.42 13.70
CA VAL A 43 -17.06 0.01 12.62
C VAL A 43 -16.95 -1.51 12.41
N LYS A 44 -18.09 -2.18 12.47
CA LYS A 44 -18.19 -3.64 12.25
C LYS A 44 -18.34 -3.95 10.76
N ASP A 45 -17.62 -4.96 10.32
CA ASP A 45 -17.72 -5.52 8.97
C ASP A 45 -19.15 -6.01 8.71
N ILE A 46 -19.59 -5.92 7.45
CA ILE A 46 -20.93 -6.36 7.03
C ILE A 46 -20.88 -7.85 6.68
N PRO A 47 -21.51 -8.75 7.46
CA PRO A 47 -21.28 -10.19 7.33
C PRO A 47 -21.90 -10.85 6.09
N TYR A 48 -22.89 -10.23 5.44
CA TYR A 48 -23.68 -10.88 4.38
C TYR A 48 -23.89 -10.00 3.14
N LYS A 49 -22.92 -9.14 2.83
CA LYS A 49 -23.02 -8.25 1.67
C LYS A 49 -21.71 -8.18 0.92
N TRP A 50 -21.76 -8.38 -0.39
CA TRP A 50 -20.68 -8.02 -1.32
C TRP A 50 -20.63 -6.50 -1.44
N LYS A 51 -20.16 -5.84 -0.39
CA LYS A 51 -19.95 -4.39 -0.33
C LYS A 51 -18.62 -4.14 0.37
N ASP A 52 -17.79 -3.31 -0.24
CA ASP A 52 -16.52 -2.91 0.33
C ASP A 52 -16.71 -2.20 1.68
N ASP A 53 -15.84 -2.54 2.63
CA ASP A 53 -15.77 -1.87 3.91
C ASP A 53 -14.91 -0.59 3.78
N PRO A 54 -15.49 0.60 3.98
CA PRO A 54 -14.77 1.85 3.80
C PRO A 54 -13.69 2.10 4.87
N GLU A 55 -13.80 1.52 6.07
CA GLU A 55 -12.79 1.68 7.11
C GLU A 55 -11.63 0.73 6.89
N TRP A 56 -11.91 -0.49 6.43
CA TRP A 56 -10.87 -1.42 6.01
C TRP A 56 -9.96 -0.86 4.91
N LEU A 57 -10.55 -0.16 3.93
CA LEU A 57 -9.80 0.47 2.83
C LEU A 57 -8.90 1.63 3.27
N LYS A 58 -9.13 2.21 4.46
CA LYS A 58 -8.29 3.29 5.03
C LYS A 58 -7.14 2.74 5.88
N ALA A 59 -7.22 1.49 6.32
CA ALA A 59 -6.21 0.86 7.15
C ALA A 59 -4.91 0.60 6.37
N LEU A 60 -3.78 0.56 7.09
CA LEU A 60 -2.45 0.40 6.51
C LEU A 60 -2.08 -1.09 6.36
N PRO A 61 -1.78 -1.59 5.15
CA PRO A 61 -1.33 -2.96 4.95
C PRO A 61 0.15 -3.12 5.27
N LEU A 62 0.48 -4.18 6.01
CA LEU A 62 1.85 -4.66 6.23
C LEU A 62 1.87 -6.18 6.03
N ALA A 63 2.90 -6.72 5.38
CA ALA A 63 3.01 -8.16 5.15
C ALA A 63 4.45 -8.62 5.01
N ASN A 64 4.70 -9.91 5.27
CA ASN A 64 6.00 -10.55 5.08
C ASN A 64 6.00 -11.64 3.97
N GLY A 65 4.93 -11.70 3.17
CA GLY A 65 4.72 -12.72 2.13
C GLY A 65 3.75 -13.81 2.56
N SER A 66 3.84 -14.30 3.80
CA SER A 66 2.95 -15.36 4.32
C SER A 66 1.85 -14.81 5.23
N LEU A 67 2.23 -13.93 6.17
CA LEU A 67 1.30 -13.25 7.06
C LEU A 67 1.13 -11.79 6.61
N GLY A 68 -0.12 -11.34 6.58
CA GLY A 68 -0.52 -9.96 6.33
C GLY A 68 -1.30 -9.41 7.52
N VAL A 69 -1.17 -8.09 7.73
CA VAL A 69 -1.94 -7.36 8.74
C VAL A 69 -2.46 -6.05 8.16
N MET A 70 -3.67 -5.66 8.57
CA MET A 70 -4.24 -4.34 8.33
C MET A 70 -4.29 -3.59 9.66
N VAL A 71 -3.61 -2.44 9.74
CA VAL A 71 -3.51 -1.62 10.96
C VAL A 71 -4.43 -0.40 10.84
N PHE A 72 -5.40 -0.27 11.75
CA PHE A 72 -6.39 0.81 11.70
C PHE A 72 -5.88 2.09 12.36
N GLY A 73 -5.10 1.98 13.44
CA GLY A 73 -4.43 3.11 14.10
C GLY A 73 -5.32 3.88 15.08
N ASP A 74 -6.48 3.35 15.46
CA ASP A 74 -7.42 4.02 16.35
C ASP A 74 -6.83 4.19 17.77
N VAL A 75 -7.03 5.39 18.34
CA VAL A 75 -6.39 5.81 19.59
C VAL A 75 -7.03 5.14 20.82
N ASN A 76 -8.34 4.89 20.79
CA ASN A 76 -9.07 4.35 21.95
C ASN A 76 -9.13 2.83 21.90
N GLN A 77 -9.30 2.25 20.71
CA GLN A 77 -9.40 0.82 20.50
C GLN A 77 -8.75 0.43 19.18
N GLU A 78 -7.54 -0.13 19.23
CA GLU A 78 -6.87 -0.60 18.03
C GLU A 78 -7.55 -1.87 17.46
N ARG A 79 -7.59 -1.96 16.13
CA ARG A 79 -8.01 -3.15 15.39
C ARG A 79 -6.90 -3.55 14.43
N ILE A 80 -6.34 -4.73 14.66
CA ILE A 80 -5.39 -5.37 13.74
C ILE A 80 -6.10 -6.56 13.10
N GLN A 81 -6.40 -6.47 11.81
CA GLN A 81 -6.92 -7.61 11.07
C GLN A 81 -5.74 -8.45 10.55
N LEU A 82 -5.85 -9.77 10.63
CA LEU A 82 -4.82 -10.72 10.22
C LEU A 82 -5.28 -11.50 8.99
N SER A 83 -4.34 -11.77 8.08
CA SER A 83 -4.51 -12.64 6.92
C SER A 83 -3.31 -13.57 6.82
N GLU A 84 -3.53 -14.82 6.42
CA GLU A 84 -2.48 -15.81 6.17
C GLU A 84 -2.70 -16.43 4.78
N GLU A 85 -1.62 -16.57 4.01
CA GLU A 85 -1.69 -16.88 2.58
C GLU A 85 -2.28 -18.26 2.24
N SER A 86 -2.15 -19.24 3.15
CA SER A 86 -2.60 -20.62 2.94
C SER A 86 -3.98 -20.92 3.51
N MET A 87 -4.59 -19.97 4.22
CA MET A 87 -5.92 -20.09 4.83
C MET A 87 -7.04 -19.93 3.79
N TRP A 88 -7.16 -20.93 2.92
CA TRP A 88 -8.24 -21.05 1.94
C TRP A 88 -9.34 -21.99 2.45
N SER A 89 -10.59 -21.68 2.11
CA SER A 89 -11.71 -22.59 2.33
C SER A 89 -11.68 -23.74 1.32
N GLY A 90 -12.12 -24.93 1.76
CA GLY A 90 -12.25 -26.11 0.92
C GLY A 90 -11.34 -27.24 1.39
N SER A 91 -11.16 -28.22 0.52
CA SER A 91 -10.30 -29.38 0.72
C SER A 91 -9.72 -29.82 -0.62
N PRO A 92 -8.69 -30.69 -0.65
CA PRO A 92 -8.29 -31.34 -1.89
C PRO A 92 -9.51 -31.95 -2.58
N ASP A 93 -9.74 -31.55 -3.82
CA ASP A 93 -10.87 -31.98 -4.62
C ASP A 93 -10.43 -32.19 -6.08
N ASN A 94 -11.08 -33.13 -6.77
CA ASN A 94 -10.86 -33.36 -8.18
C ASN A 94 -11.91 -32.61 -8.99
N ASN A 95 -11.55 -31.39 -9.40
CA ASN A 95 -12.39 -30.51 -10.21
C ASN A 95 -12.28 -30.76 -11.72
N ASP A 96 -11.67 -31.87 -12.14
CA ASP A 96 -11.58 -32.22 -13.56
C ASP A 96 -12.94 -32.69 -14.09
N ASN A 97 -13.44 -32.00 -15.11
CA ASN A 97 -14.65 -32.42 -15.82
C ASN A 97 -14.28 -33.41 -16.96
N PRO A 98 -14.65 -34.71 -16.86
CA PRO A 98 -14.32 -35.69 -17.89
C PRO A 98 -14.97 -35.40 -19.24
N ASP A 99 -16.09 -34.68 -19.26
CA ASP A 99 -16.83 -34.35 -20.49
C ASP A 99 -16.22 -33.14 -21.23
N ALA A 100 -15.27 -32.42 -20.63
CA ALA A 100 -14.68 -31.23 -21.22
C ALA A 100 -13.88 -31.56 -22.50
N TYR A 101 -13.08 -32.63 -22.47
CA TYR A 101 -12.28 -33.05 -23.62
C TYR A 101 -13.13 -33.47 -24.84
N PRO A 102 -14.11 -34.39 -24.72
CA PRO A 102 -14.94 -34.77 -25.86
C PRO A 102 -15.79 -33.59 -26.39
N ALA A 103 -16.21 -32.66 -25.52
CA ALA A 103 -16.97 -31.47 -25.95
C ALA A 103 -16.11 -30.45 -26.71
N GLN A 104 -14.79 -30.44 -26.54
CA GLN A 104 -13.90 -29.41 -27.09
C GLN A 104 -14.00 -29.28 -28.62
N ALA A 105 -14.06 -30.40 -29.34
CA ALA A 105 -14.15 -30.40 -30.80
C ALA A 105 -15.45 -29.71 -31.29
N LYS A 106 -16.56 -30.01 -30.63
CA LYS A 106 -17.85 -29.42 -30.97
C LYS A 106 -17.90 -27.93 -30.64
N ILE A 107 -17.33 -27.52 -29.50
CA ILE A 107 -17.22 -26.11 -29.12
C ILE A 107 -16.44 -25.33 -30.18
N ARG A 108 -15.27 -25.83 -30.62
CA ARG A 108 -14.46 -25.20 -31.67
C ARG A 108 -15.24 -25.05 -32.99
N GLU A 109 -15.95 -26.09 -33.42
CA GLU A 109 -16.79 -26.05 -34.61
C GLU A 109 -17.84 -24.94 -34.52
N LEU A 110 -18.57 -24.85 -33.40
CA LEU A 110 -19.61 -23.85 -33.18
C LEU A 110 -19.04 -22.42 -33.14
N LEU A 111 -17.85 -22.22 -32.56
CA LEU A 111 -17.15 -20.94 -32.56
C LEU A 111 -16.79 -20.49 -33.98
N PHE A 112 -16.24 -21.38 -34.82
CA PHE A 112 -15.92 -21.06 -36.21
C PHE A 112 -17.16 -20.84 -37.08
N GLN A 113 -18.29 -21.45 -36.71
CA GLN A 113 -19.60 -21.19 -37.33
C GLN A 113 -20.24 -19.87 -36.87
N GLY A 114 -19.59 -19.12 -35.97
CA GLY A 114 -20.13 -17.86 -35.43
C GLY A 114 -21.35 -18.05 -34.52
N LYS A 115 -21.62 -19.28 -34.06
CA LYS A 115 -22.75 -19.60 -33.16
C LYS A 115 -22.41 -19.29 -31.70
N ILE A 116 -22.06 -18.03 -31.45
CA ILE A 116 -21.74 -17.52 -30.12
C ILE A 116 -23.01 -16.92 -29.54
N THR A 117 -23.55 -17.53 -28.49
CA THR A 117 -24.62 -16.89 -27.70
C THR A 117 -23.95 -16.04 -26.64
N VAL A 118 -24.08 -14.72 -26.73
CA VAL A 118 -23.73 -13.83 -25.63
C VAL A 118 -25.02 -13.57 -24.86
N LEU A 119 -25.14 -14.19 -23.69
CA LEU A 119 -26.19 -13.88 -22.72
C LEU A 119 -25.68 -12.69 -21.90
N PHE A 120 -26.29 -11.52 -22.12
CA PHE A 120 -26.20 -10.38 -21.21
C PHE A 120 -27.52 -10.29 -20.44
#